data_AF-A0A1B8FQB2-F1
#
_entry.id   AF-A0A1B8FQB2-F1
#
_cell.length_a   1.000
_cell.length_b   1.000
_cell.length_c   1.000
_cell.angle_alpha   90.00
_cell.angle_beta   90.00
_cell.angle_gamma   90.00
#
_symmetry.space_group_name_H-M   'P 1'
#
loop_
_entity.id
_entity.type
_entity.pdbx_description
1 polymer ?
#
loop_
_entity_poly.entity_id
_entity_poly.type
_entity_poly.pdbx_seq_one_letter_code
_entity_poly.pdbx_strand_id
1 'polypeptide(L)'
;MKTLPNALAWTASLLAIVSQTVAAALPDLRILPLGDSITKGSLSSDGNGYRNYLETKLQNYEPDSFTTVDMIGTIHTDGSMKDKDHEGHSGEYVKNIVTYWQKPFGAGPNVVLLHVGTNNMDLNRNVAEAPGLYSTMLDEMYKKLPNAFIIVCKVIHSKNAELNARASDFNAKLEEMVKQRRAAGRPIAIIDMGLVDSDIKDEKHPTDLGYAKMANGWYKAIVDGNMAGLIKSHGTSDPGGVGVGVGSGGDNGASTGSAGYKGSIKGGADDFAYDKLILADLDGDGFDDYILADNDGKVRAWKINNGGMTSLGYIQPDWADLDITRDSMTNLVGLIANGAYLDPKVDGAIEMRQQIEKPLYAIMIPATWDYNSNPAQGEKAVFVLSTDYECTNDDECPDRPPGYPNGLEMFMTSDAAQKTCYCHGGKWFFLLQVLGHPHVCGLPGSGGNCDGFNRLVAPKGLDAFDGKEWSGLTKHQFVQGSINTWEANGHKNGYQIDFDDPDAVGIFTGDSSIGSPGVIPIPVCGLSEVYDNWENPKDAKHFPCN
;
A
#
# COMPACT_ATOMS: atom_id res chain seq x y z
N MET A 1 -33.15 -29.52 -39.33
CA MET A 1 -34.42 -29.02 -38.77
C MET A 1 -34.71 -29.76 -37.48
N LYS A 2 -34.81 -29.00 -36.37
CA LYS A 2 -35.68 -29.21 -35.18
C LYS A 2 -35.43 -30.48 -34.33
N THR A 3 -35.25 -30.45 -33.00
CA THR A 3 -35.46 -29.42 -31.96
C THR A 3 -34.91 -29.94 -30.61
N LEU A 4 -34.14 -29.12 -29.87
CA LEU A 4 -34.19 -29.12 -28.39
C LEU A 4 -35.51 -28.46 -27.94
N PRO A 5 -36.15 -28.87 -26.82
CA PRO A 5 -36.05 -28.08 -25.57
C PRO A 5 -36.26 -28.95 -24.28
N ASN A 6 -35.72 -28.65 -23.10
CA ASN A 6 -36.09 -27.56 -22.20
C ASN A 6 -34.95 -27.32 -21.19
N ALA A 7 -34.17 -26.26 -21.40
CA ALA A 7 -33.43 -25.58 -20.35
C ALA A 7 -33.80 -24.11 -20.49
N LEU A 8 -34.61 -23.57 -19.57
CA LEU A 8 -34.85 -22.13 -19.40
C LEU A 8 -35.59 -21.89 -18.08
N ALA A 9 -35.25 -20.75 -17.47
CA ALA A 9 -35.47 -20.32 -16.08
C ALA A 9 -34.44 -20.99 -15.15
N TRP A 10 -33.32 -20.37 -14.77
CA TRP A 10 -33.14 -18.99 -14.30
C TRP A 10 -31.84 -18.37 -14.84
N THR A 11 -31.95 -17.33 -15.68
CA THR A 11 -30.85 -16.43 -16.04
C THR A 11 -31.32 -15.00 -15.78
N ALA A 12 -31.02 -14.48 -14.59
CA ALA A 12 -30.92 -13.06 -14.29
C ALA A 12 -30.36 -12.93 -12.86
N SER A 13 -29.40 -12.03 -12.69
CA SER A 13 -28.79 -11.60 -11.41
C SER A 13 -27.59 -12.42 -10.92
N LEU A 14 -26.44 -12.24 -11.56
CA LEU A 14 -25.11 -12.29 -10.93
C LEU A 14 -24.11 -11.54 -11.83
N LEU A 15 -24.35 -10.25 -11.99
CA LEU A 15 -23.38 -9.28 -12.50
C LEU A 15 -23.45 -8.05 -11.58
N ALA A 16 -23.04 -8.29 -10.35
CA ALA A 16 -22.76 -7.39 -9.23
C ALA A 16 -22.40 -8.39 -8.11
N ILE A 17 -21.21 -8.49 -7.54
CA ILE A 17 -20.22 -7.48 -7.16
C ILE A 17 -18.88 -8.23 -7.17
N VAL A 18 -18.04 -8.02 -8.16
CA VAL A 18 -16.60 -8.02 -7.90
C VAL A 18 -16.27 -6.54 -7.91
N SER A 19 -16.37 -5.90 -6.75
CA SER A 19 -15.69 -4.62 -6.56
C SER A 19 -14.22 -4.93 -6.74
N GLN A 20 -13.70 -4.64 -7.93
CA GLN A 20 -12.27 -4.51 -8.12
C GLN A 20 -11.81 -3.50 -7.09
N THR A 21 -11.11 -3.95 -6.04
CA THR A 21 -10.37 -3.05 -5.16
C THR A 21 -9.10 -2.67 -5.91
N VAL A 22 -9.26 -1.92 -7.00
CA VAL A 22 -8.38 -0.77 -7.22
C VAL A 22 -8.47 0.02 -5.92
N ALA A 23 -7.34 0.43 -5.33
CA ALA A 23 -7.40 1.42 -4.27
C ALA A 23 -8.35 2.51 -4.78
N ALA A 24 -9.45 2.75 -4.07
CA ALA A 24 -10.45 3.69 -4.59
C ALA A 24 -9.70 5.01 -4.78
N ALA A 25 -9.66 5.51 -6.01
CA ALA A 25 -9.05 6.81 -6.29
C ALA A 25 -9.66 7.82 -5.31
N LEU A 26 -8.83 8.68 -4.74
CA LEU A 26 -9.36 9.73 -3.87
C LEU A 26 -10.24 10.64 -4.72
N PRO A 27 -11.45 11.02 -4.26
CA PRO A 27 -12.15 12.13 -4.87
C PRO A 27 -11.37 13.43 -4.62
N ASP A 28 -11.69 14.48 -5.35
CA ASP A 28 -11.23 15.84 -5.00
C ASP A 28 -11.51 16.13 -3.52
N LEU A 29 -10.48 16.51 -2.77
CA LEU A 29 -10.54 16.72 -1.34
C LEU A 29 -10.61 18.22 -1.05
N ARG A 30 -11.73 18.68 -0.46
CA ARG A 30 -11.82 19.95 0.25
C ARG A 30 -11.76 19.70 1.74
N ILE A 31 -10.58 19.94 2.30
CA ILE A 31 -10.23 19.58 3.67
C ILE A 31 -10.32 20.82 4.52
N LEU A 32 -11.11 20.79 5.59
CA LEU A 32 -11.16 21.85 6.60
C LEU A 32 -10.35 21.43 7.84
N PRO A 33 -9.13 21.98 8.05
CA PRO A 33 -8.41 21.84 9.31
C PRO A 33 -9.04 22.77 10.35
N LEU A 34 -9.82 22.23 11.28
CA LEU A 34 -10.54 22.98 12.31
C LEU A 34 -10.00 22.65 13.70
N GLY A 35 -9.52 23.67 14.40
CA GLY A 35 -8.96 23.44 15.73
C GLY A 35 -8.38 24.67 16.40
N ASP A 36 -7.40 24.43 17.26
CA ASP A 36 -6.74 25.44 18.07
C ASP A 36 -5.31 25.76 17.56
N SER A 37 -4.41 26.14 18.47
CA SER A 37 -3.00 26.44 18.18
C SER A 37 -2.25 25.26 17.57
N ILE A 38 -2.68 24.02 17.83
CA ILE A 38 -2.06 22.81 17.27
C ILE A 38 -2.44 22.69 15.78
N THR A 39 -3.70 22.94 15.42
CA THR A 39 -4.14 22.97 14.01
C THR A 39 -3.52 24.14 13.24
N LYS A 40 -3.37 25.30 13.89
CA LYS A 40 -2.62 26.44 13.33
C LYS A 40 -1.17 26.05 12.98
N GLY A 41 -0.56 25.14 13.74
CA GLY A 41 0.84 24.74 13.58
C GLY A 41 1.80 25.47 14.51
N SER A 42 1.35 25.90 15.68
CA SER A 42 2.19 26.63 16.64
C SER A 42 3.41 25.83 17.04
N LEU A 43 4.57 26.50 17.10
CA LEU A 43 5.89 25.95 17.42
C LEU A 43 6.49 24.95 16.41
N SER A 44 5.79 24.63 15.31
CA SER A 44 6.45 24.00 14.16
C SER A 44 7.47 24.96 13.55
N SER A 45 8.55 24.43 12.98
CA SER A 45 9.63 25.25 12.39
C SER A 45 9.18 26.09 11.20
N ASP A 46 8.15 25.62 10.48
CA ASP A 46 7.64 26.23 9.25
C ASP A 46 6.28 26.93 9.44
N GLY A 47 5.66 26.81 10.62
CA GLY A 47 4.35 27.37 10.93
C GLY A 47 3.17 26.61 10.32
N ASN A 48 3.41 25.49 9.63
CA ASN A 48 2.37 24.70 8.96
C ASN A 48 1.74 23.64 9.88
N GLY A 49 2.47 23.22 10.93
CA GLY A 49 2.06 22.10 11.77
C GLY A 49 1.98 20.80 10.95
N TYR A 50 0.88 20.07 11.08
CA TYR A 50 0.67 18.83 10.32
C TYR A 50 0.21 19.05 8.87
N ARG A 51 -0.25 20.26 8.52
CA ARG A 51 -1.04 20.52 7.29
C ARG A 51 -0.23 20.24 6.02
N ASN A 52 1.00 20.74 5.93
CA ASN A 52 1.89 20.52 4.78
C ASN A 52 2.27 19.05 4.59
N TYR A 53 2.61 18.36 5.69
CA TYR A 53 2.90 16.92 5.65
C TYR A 53 1.69 16.11 5.15
N LEU A 54 0.47 16.49 5.57
CA LEU A 54 -0.76 15.84 5.14
C LEU A 54 -1.07 16.12 3.67
N GLU A 55 -1.06 17.38 3.26
CA GLU A 55 -1.32 17.81 1.87
C GLU A 55 -0.38 17.09 0.91
N THR A 56 0.92 17.10 1.21
CA THR A 56 1.95 16.43 0.40
C THR A 56 1.67 14.93 0.27
N LYS A 57 1.25 14.26 1.35
CA LYS A 57 0.92 12.82 1.31
C LYS A 57 -0.30 12.53 0.44
N LEU A 58 -1.33 13.38 0.52
CA LEU A 58 -2.56 13.20 -0.26
C LEU A 58 -2.33 13.49 -1.75
N GLN A 59 -1.55 14.52 -2.07
CA GLN A 59 -1.15 14.83 -3.46
C GLN A 59 -0.32 13.71 -4.09
N ASN A 60 0.45 12.97 -3.28
CA ASN A 60 1.27 11.83 -3.74
C ASN A 60 0.58 10.47 -3.55
N TYR A 61 -0.71 10.43 -3.18
CA TYR A 61 -1.44 9.17 -2.96
C TYR A 61 -1.48 8.32 -4.24
N GLU A 62 -1.80 8.95 -5.37
CA GLU A 62 -1.77 8.37 -6.70
C GLU A 62 -1.15 9.40 -7.66
N PRO A 63 0.16 9.28 -7.98
CA PRO A 63 0.90 10.26 -8.78
C PRO A 63 0.30 10.52 -10.17
N ASP A 64 -0.42 9.54 -10.72
CA ASP A 64 -1.08 9.61 -12.02
C ASP A 64 -2.56 10.02 -11.92
N SER A 65 -3.10 10.23 -10.71
CA SER A 65 -4.47 10.69 -10.50
C SER A 65 -4.56 12.22 -10.58
N PHE A 66 -5.65 12.74 -11.16
CA PHE A 66 -5.94 14.18 -11.18
C PHE A 66 -6.59 14.67 -9.87
N THR A 67 -6.38 13.98 -8.75
CA THR A 67 -6.99 14.33 -7.47
C THR A 67 -6.52 15.71 -7.01
N THR A 68 -7.45 16.64 -6.83
CA THR A 68 -7.13 17.94 -6.23
C THR A 68 -7.25 17.88 -4.72
N VAL A 69 -6.27 18.47 -4.02
CA VAL A 69 -6.30 18.66 -2.57
C VAL A 69 -6.34 20.17 -2.33
N ASP A 70 -7.39 20.62 -1.65
CA ASP A 70 -7.70 22.03 -1.36
C ASP A 70 -7.95 22.14 0.14
N MET A 71 -7.02 22.78 0.86
CA MET A 71 -7.21 23.13 2.26
C MET A 71 -8.13 24.35 2.31
N ILE A 72 -9.13 24.31 3.18
CA ILE A 72 -10.11 25.38 3.30
C ILE A 72 -10.11 25.97 4.70
N GLY A 73 -10.38 27.27 4.77
CA GLY A 73 -10.41 27.99 6.03
C GLY A 73 -10.49 29.49 5.79
N THR A 74 -10.76 30.24 6.85
CA THR A 74 -10.75 31.71 6.79
C THR A 74 -9.37 32.30 7.10
N ILE A 75 -8.45 31.50 7.64
CA ILE A 75 -7.10 31.91 8.00
C ILE A 75 -6.11 31.39 6.96
N HIS A 76 -5.32 32.28 6.37
CA HIS A 76 -4.33 31.98 5.32
C HIS A 76 -3.00 32.71 5.56
N THR A 77 -2.74 33.13 6.80
CA THR A 77 -1.57 33.93 7.15
C THR A 77 -0.47 33.13 7.84
N ASP A 78 -0.76 31.90 8.27
CA ASP A 78 0.14 31.08 9.07
C ASP A 78 0.81 29.98 8.24
N GLY A 79 2.13 29.93 8.31
CA GLY A 79 2.94 28.90 7.67
C GLY A 79 3.50 29.29 6.30
N SER A 80 4.34 28.41 5.77
CA SER A 80 5.05 28.56 4.50
C SER A 80 4.49 27.71 3.35
N MET A 81 3.53 26.81 3.63
CA MET A 81 2.93 25.95 2.61
C MET A 81 2.15 26.76 1.57
N LYS A 82 2.03 26.19 0.36
CA LYS A 82 1.36 26.86 -0.76
C LYS A 82 -0.11 27.10 -0.47
N ASP A 83 -0.81 26.04 -0.06
CA ASP A 83 -2.21 26.08 0.35
C ASP A 83 -2.31 26.11 1.88
N LYS A 84 -2.12 27.29 2.43
CA LYS A 84 -2.01 27.50 3.88
C LYS A 84 -3.35 27.79 4.54
N ASP A 85 -4.47 27.58 3.87
CA ASP A 85 -5.79 27.85 4.41
C ASP A 85 -6.12 26.89 5.57
N HIS A 86 -6.68 27.43 6.65
CA HIS A 86 -7.09 26.66 7.83
C HIS A 86 -8.08 27.43 8.72
N GLU A 87 -8.65 26.73 9.70
CA GLU A 87 -9.54 27.29 10.73
C GLU A 87 -9.00 26.92 12.13
N GLY A 88 -7.71 27.20 12.33
CA GLY A 88 -6.96 26.90 13.56
C GLY A 88 -6.78 28.16 14.42
N HIS A 89 -7.45 28.23 15.56
CA HIS A 89 -7.52 29.44 16.38
C HIS A 89 -6.78 29.28 17.71
N SER A 90 -5.59 29.88 17.82
CA SER A 90 -4.75 29.76 19.02
C SER A 90 -5.45 30.22 20.31
N GLY A 91 -5.38 29.39 21.35
CA GLY A 91 -5.91 29.70 22.67
C GLY A 91 -7.42 29.52 22.82
N GLU A 92 -8.11 29.11 21.76
CA GLU A 92 -9.57 29.02 21.76
C GLU A 92 -10.11 27.74 22.42
N TYR A 93 -11.30 27.89 23.00
CA TYR A 93 -12.04 26.82 23.68
C TYR A 93 -13.17 26.31 22.78
N VAL A 94 -13.72 25.13 23.09
CA VAL A 94 -14.86 24.55 22.35
C VAL A 94 -15.98 25.58 22.13
N LYS A 95 -16.35 26.35 23.17
CA LYS A 95 -17.44 27.34 23.11
C LYS A 95 -17.29 28.45 22.05
N ASN A 96 -16.06 28.72 21.60
CA ASN A 96 -15.80 29.73 20.58
C ASN A 96 -15.68 29.05 19.21
N ILE A 97 -15.04 27.88 19.15
CA ILE A 97 -14.91 27.07 17.94
C ILE A 97 -16.28 26.70 17.33
N VAL A 98 -17.32 26.49 18.15
CA VAL A 98 -18.71 26.27 17.65
C VAL A 98 -19.26 27.42 16.80
N THR A 99 -18.60 28.58 16.77
CA THR A 99 -18.95 29.72 15.90
C THR A 99 -18.06 29.82 14.66
N TYR A 100 -16.78 29.43 14.75
CA TYR A 100 -15.80 29.63 13.68
C TYR A 100 -15.98 28.68 12.50
N TRP A 101 -16.45 27.45 12.72
CA TRP A 101 -16.65 26.49 11.64
C TRP A 101 -17.71 26.92 10.61
N GLN A 102 -18.66 27.78 10.98
CA GLN A 102 -19.85 28.06 10.19
C GLN A 102 -19.54 28.69 8.84
N LYS A 103 -18.59 29.64 8.80
CA LYS A 103 -18.19 30.34 7.57
C LYS A 103 -17.46 29.42 6.58
N PRO A 104 -16.35 28.73 6.93
CA PRO A 104 -15.67 27.81 6.01
C PRO A 104 -16.54 26.61 5.60
N PHE A 105 -17.48 26.16 6.43
CA PHE A 105 -18.47 25.16 6.00
C PHE A 105 -19.38 25.63 4.86
N GLY A 106 -19.44 26.93 4.57
CA GLY A 106 -20.10 27.46 3.37
C GLY A 106 -19.40 27.09 2.07
N ALA A 107 -18.10 26.73 2.10
CA ALA A 107 -17.34 26.26 0.94
C ALA A 107 -17.55 24.77 0.63
N GLY A 108 -18.32 24.06 1.46
CA GLY A 108 -18.64 22.65 1.25
C GLY A 108 -17.45 21.70 1.40
N PRO A 109 -16.74 21.65 2.55
CA PRO A 109 -15.75 20.59 2.80
C PRO A 109 -16.40 19.20 2.71
N ASN A 110 -15.72 18.27 2.05
CA ASN A 110 -16.04 16.84 2.17
C ASN A 110 -15.24 16.14 3.27
N VAL A 111 -14.14 16.73 3.74
CA VAL A 111 -13.35 16.23 4.87
C VAL A 111 -13.15 17.33 5.90
N VAL A 112 -13.39 17.03 7.18
CA VAL A 112 -13.16 17.95 8.29
C VAL A 112 -12.24 17.30 9.31
N LEU A 113 -11.10 17.92 9.59
CA LEU A 113 -10.14 17.48 10.60
C LEU A 113 -10.39 18.27 11.87
N LEU A 114 -10.95 17.64 12.89
CA LEU A 114 -11.44 18.33 14.08
C LEU A 114 -10.58 18.00 15.31
N HIS A 115 -9.71 18.93 15.71
CA HIS A 115 -8.90 18.81 16.94
C HIS A 115 -9.16 20.00 17.86
N VAL A 116 -10.04 19.78 18.85
CA VAL A 116 -10.54 20.84 19.74
C VAL A 116 -10.69 20.28 21.16
N GLY A 117 -10.29 21.07 22.16
CA GLY A 117 -10.48 20.73 23.57
C GLY A 117 -9.23 20.92 24.41
N THR A 118 -8.05 21.02 23.78
CA THR A 118 -6.75 21.18 24.46
C THR A 118 -6.78 22.32 25.47
N ASN A 119 -7.26 23.51 25.10
CA ASN A 119 -7.26 24.67 26.00
C ASN A 119 -8.27 24.54 27.16
N ASN A 120 -9.38 23.83 26.96
CA ASN A 120 -10.32 23.54 28.04
C ASN A 120 -9.65 22.64 29.09
N MET A 121 -8.94 21.60 28.62
CA MET A 121 -8.26 20.63 29.50
C MET A 121 -7.00 21.22 30.13
N ASP A 122 -6.25 22.03 29.40
CA ASP A 122 -5.05 22.69 29.90
C ASP A 122 -5.39 23.66 31.04
N LEU A 123 -6.31 24.58 30.78
CA LEU A 123 -6.64 25.69 31.68
C LEU A 123 -7.76 25.36 32.68
N ASN A 124 -8.19 24.09 32.73
CA ASN A 124 -9.31 23.60 33.54
C ASN A 124 -10.55 24.52 33.47
N ARG A 125 -10.94 24.88 32.24
CA ARG A 125 -11.99 25.87 31.99
C ARG A 125 -13.12 25.26 31.18
N ASN A 126 -14.36 25.39 31.68
CA ASN A 126 -15.57 24.86 31.05
C ASN A 126 -15.47 23.35 30.69
N VAL A 127 -14.69 22.57 31.45
CA VAL A 127 -14.41 21.14 31.17
C VAL A 127 -15.70 20.31 31.15
N ALA A 128 -16.62 20.55 32.10
CA ALA A 128 -17.88 19.83 32.19
C ALA A 128 -18.87 20.16 31.05
N GLU A 129 -18.79 21.38 30.50
CA GLU A 129 -19.70 21.86 29.45
C GLU A 129 -19.20 21.49 28.04
N ALA A 130 -17.88 21.36 27.89
CA ALA A 130 -17.22 21.13 26.60
C ALA A 130 -17.80 19.93 25.81
N PRO A 131 -18.08 18.75 26.40
CA PRO A 131 -18.67 17.64 25.66
C PRO A 131 -20.03 17.97 25.04
N GLY A 132 -20.90 18.69 25.77
CA GLY A 132 -22.24 19.05 25.27
C GLY A 132 -22.19 20.03 24.11
N LEU A 133 -21.29 21.02 24.20
CA LEU A 133 -21.04 21.98 23.12
C LEU A 133 -20.46 21.29 21.88
N TYR A 134 -19.51 20.36 22.08
CA TYR A 134 -18.91 19.58 21.00
C TYR A 134 -19.95 18.71 20.29
N SER A 135 -20.79 18.00 21.05
CA SER A 135 -21.90 17.20 20.53
C SER A 135 -22.85 18.05 19.67
N THR A 136 -23.27 19.20 20.20
CA THR A 136 -24.15 20.13 19.48
C THR A 136 -23.52 20.62 18.19
N MET A 137 -22.23 20.97 18.22
CA MET A 137 -21.48 21.39 17.04
C MET A 137 -21.48 20.32 15.94
N LEU A 138 -21.21 19.05 16.28
CA LEU A 138 -21.26 17.95 15.31
C LEU A 138 -22.66 17.81 14.69
N ASP A 139 -23.71 17.94 15.49
CA ASP A 139 -25.09 17.84 14.99
C ASP A 139 -25.43 18.99 14.03
N GLU A 140 -25.02 20.22 14.34
CA GLU A 140 -25.19 21.38 13.45
C GLU A 140 -24.36 21.24 12.16
N MET A 141 -23.14 20.71 12.24
CA MET A 141 -22.32 20.41 11.06
C MET A 141 -23.03 19.41 10.14
N TYR A 142 -23.58 18.32 10.67
CA TYR A 142 -24.32 17.33 9.88
C TYR A 142 -25.70 17.79 9.40
N LYS A 143 -26.29 18.83 10.02
CA LYS A 143 -27.46 19.50 9.45
C LYS A 143 -27.08 20.30 8.20
N LYS A 144 -25.93 20.98 8.23
CA LYS A 144 -25.46 21.82 7.11
C LYS A 144 -24.86 21.01 5.96
N LEU A 145 -23.99 20.06 6.27
CA LEU A 145 -23.36 19.15 5.29
C LEU A 145 -23.56 17.69 5.74
N PRO A 146 -24.69 17.08 5.36
CA PRO A 146 -25.03 15.72 5.82
C PRO A 146 -24.05 14.63 5.40
N ASN A 147 -23.26 14.88 4.35
CA ASN A 147 -22.32 13.93 3.76
C ASN A 147 -20.84 14.25 4.07
N ALA A 148 -20.52 15.30 4.82
CA ALA A 148 -19.13 15.63 5.14
C ALA A 148 -18.53 14.57 6.06
N PHE A 149 -17.38 14.02 5.70
CA PHE A 149 -16.64 13.09 6.53
C PHE A 149 -15.90 13.86 7.62
N ILE A 150 -16.34 13.72 8.87
CA ILE A 150 -15.75 14.42 10.02
C ILE A 150 -14.85 13.44 10.77
N ILE A 151 -13.58 13.80 10.92
CA ILE A 151 -12.60 13.02 11.67
C ILE A 151 -12.31 13.77 12.97
N VAL A 152 -12.78 13.21 14.09
CA VAL A 152 -12.55 13.73 15.43
C VAL A 152 -11.21 13.25 15.94
N CYS A 153 -10.30 14.17 16.27
CA CYS A 153 -9.06 13.81 16.96
C CYS A 153 -9.24 13.97 18.46
N LYS A 154 -8.84 12.93 19.20
CA LYS A 154 -8.67 13.02 20.65
C LYS A 154 -7.71 14.17 21.01
N VAL A 155 -7.92 14.80 22.16
CA VAL A 155 -6.92 15.70 22.72
C VAL A 155 -5.62 14.93 22.87
N ILE A 156 -4.58 15.39 22.18
CA ILE A 156 -3.26 14.73 22.13
C ILE A 156 -2.57 14.71 23.49
N HIS A 157 -1.59 13.83 23.61
CA HIS A 157 -0.70 13.75 24.78
C HIS A 157 -0.03 15.09 25.10
N SER A 158 0.10 15.38 26.40
CA SER A 158 0.78 16.55 26.95
C SER A 158 1.83 16.12 27.98
N LYS A 159 2.86 16.94 28.22
CA LYS A 159 3.77 16.72 29.36
C LYS A 159 3.13 17.12 30.70
N ASN A 160 1.97 17.77 30.69
CA ASN A 160 1.23 18.15 31.89
C ASN A 160 0.28 17.01 32.29
N ALA A 161 0.59 16.35 33.40
CA ALA A 161 -0.19 15.21 33.90
C ALA A 161 -1.65 15.56 34.25
N GLU A 162 -1.92 16.78 34.71
CA GLU A 162 -3.30 17.19 35.01
C GLU A 162 -4.12 17.43 33.73
N LEU A 163 -3.49 17.99 32.69
CA LEU A 163 -4.10 18.10 31.37
C LEU A 163 -4.44 16.70 30.86
N ASN A 164 -3.50 15.76 30.90
CA ASN A 164 -3.73 14.38 30.46
C ASN A 164 -4.88 13.69 31.21
N ALA A 165 -4.99 13.88 32.52
CA ALA A 165 -6.08 13.31 33.30
C ALA A 165 -7.45 13.86 32.83
N ARG A 166 -7.56 15.18 32.65
CA ARG A 166 -8.79 15.82 32.14
C ARG A 166 -9.08 15.43 30.69
N ALA A 167 -8.04 15.34 29.86
CA ALA A 167 -8.14 14.90 28.47
C ALA A 167 -8.60 13.45 28.36
N SER A 168 -8.17 12.55 29.26
CA SER A 168 -8.63 11.16 29.29
C SER A 168 -10.15 11.07 29.45
N ASP A 169 -10.70 11.78 30.45
CA ASP A 169 -12.15 11.85 30.69
C ASP A 169 -12.90 12.48 29.49
N PHE A 170 -12.35 13.55 28.92
CA PHE A 170 -12.93 14.23 27.76
C PHE A 170 -12.91 13.35 26.50
N ASN A 171 -11.80 12.68 26.23
CA ASN A 171 -11.63 11.77 25.09
C ASN A 171 -12.59 10.58 25.15
N ALA A 172 -12.83 10.02 26.33
CA ALA A 172 -13.85 8.97 26.51
C ALA A 172 -15.26 9.46 26.13
N LYS A 173 -15.58 10.75 26.37
CA LYS A 173 -16.85 11.33 25.90
C LYS A 173 -16.87 11.53 24.39
N LEU A 174 -15.76 11.93 23.77
CA LEU A 174 -15.64 12.03 22.31
C LEU A 174 -15.86 10.67 21.63
N GLU A 175 -15.25 9.61 22.16
CA GLU A 175 -15.43 8.24 21.66
C GLU A 175 -16.90 7.82 21.66
N GLU A 176 -17.60 8.02 22.78
CA GLU A 176 -19.02 7.68 22.89
C GLU A 176 -19.86 8.51 21.91
N MET A 177 -19.59 9.82 21.78
CA MET A 177 -20.27 10.71 20.83
C MET A 177 -20.09 10.29 19.37
N VAL A 178 -18.88 9.87 19.00
CA VAL A 178 -18.57 9.39 17.64
C VAL A 178 -19.22 8.04 17.39
N LYS A 179 -19.15 7.12 18.36
CA LYS A 179 -19.77 5.80 18.29
C LYS A 179 -21.28 5.91 18.04
N GLN A 180 -21.97 6.78 18.77
CA GLN A 180 -23.41 7.02 18.59
C GLN A 180 -23.75 7.53 17.18
N ARG A 181 -22.95 8.48 16.65
CA ARG A 181 -23.17 9.05 15.31
C ARG A 181 -22.85 8.06 14.20
N ARG A 182 -21.79 7.26 14.36
CA ARG A 182 -21.46 6.17 13.44
C ARG A 182 -22.56 5.11 13.41
N ALA A 183 -23.11 4.73 14.57
CA ALA A 183 -24.27 3.83 14.66
C ALA A 183 -25.53 4.41 13.99
N ALA A 184 -25.67 5.74 13.98
CA ALA A 184 -26.71 6.45 13.24
C ALA A 184 -26.39 6.66 11.74
N GLY A 185 -25.33 6.03 11.21
CA GLY A 185 -24.95 6.09 9.80
C GLY A 185 -24.29 7.39 9.35
N ARG A 186 -23.82 8.23 10.28
CA ARG A 186 -23.07 9.45 9.94
C ARG A 186 -21.64 9.10 9.48
N PRO A 187 -21.11 9.75 8.43
CA PRO A 187 -19.72 9.60 8.02
C PRO A 187 -18.82 10.31 9.03
N ILE A 188 -18.44 9.59 10.09
CA ILE A 188 -17.61 10.09 11.18
C ILE A 188 -16.55 9.05 11.57
N ALA A 189 -15.38 9.52 11.98
CA ALA A 189 -14.33 8.71 12.57
C ALA A 189 -13.75 9.40 13.81
N ILE A 190 -13.12 8.62 14.68
CA ILE A 190 -12.30 9.14 15.77
C ILE A 190 -10.90 8.58 15.65
N ILE A 191 -9.89 9.40 15.94
CA ILE A 191 -8.48 9.02 15.90
C ILE A 191 -7.76 9.40 17.18
N ASP A 192 -6.79 8.57 17.54
CA ASP A 192 -5.74 8.88 18.49
C ASP A 192 -4.43 9.04 17.71
N MET A 193 -3.67 10.09 18.00
CA MET A 193 -2.41 10.37 17.30
C MET A 193 -1.23 9.58 17.87
N GLY A 194 -1.40 8.95 19.04
CA GLY A 194 -0.34 8.14 19.66
C GLY A 194 0.94 8.91 19.99
N LEU A 195 0.81 10.22 20.26
CA LEU A 195 1.96 11.06 20.61
C LEU A 195 2.48 10.74 22.01
N VAL A 196 3.79 10.86 22.19
CA VAL A 196 4.48 10.68 23.47
C VAL A 196 5.28 11.94 23.86
N ASP A 197 5.90 11.97 25.04
CA ASP A 197 6.64 13.14 25.54
C ASP A 197 7.67 13.70 24.55
N SER A 198 8.38 12.83 23.81
CA SER A 198 9.38 13.26 22.82
C SER A 198 8.78 13.95 21.60
N ASP A 199 7.49 13.74 21.36
CA ASP A 199 6.75 14.37 20.26
C ASP A 199 6.23 15.75 20.64
N ILE A 200 6.34 16.16 21.91
CA ILE A 200 5.83 17.42 22.44
C ILE A 200 7.00 18.38 22.70
N LYS A 201 6.94 19.58 22.14
CA LYS A 201 8.03 20.58 22.19
C LYS A 201 8.03 21.33 23.52
N ASP A 202 6.89 21.91 23.88
CA ASP A 202 6.67 22.55 25.18
C ASP A 202 5.88 21.61 26.10
N GLU A 203 4.79 22.09 26.71
CA GLU A 203 3.86 21.27 27.49
C GLU A 203 2.76 20.61 26.63
N LYS A 204 2.37 21.17 25.47
CA LYS A 204 1.18 20.71 24.71
C LYS A 204 1.30 20.80 23.19
N HIS A 205 2.22 21.60 22.65
CA HIS A 205 2.40 21.76 21.22
C HIS A 205 3.42 20.73 20.70
N PRO A 206 3.11 20.02 19.60
CA PRO A 206 4.02 19.06 19.00
C PRO A 206 5.36 19.67 18.54
N THR A 207 6.39 18.81 18.46
CA THR A 207 7.59 19.02 17.65
C THR A 207 7.25 18.80 16.16
N ASP A 208 8.17 19.11 15.25
CA ASP A 208 7.98 18.81 13.82
C ASP A 208 7.74 17.31 13.58
N LEU A 209 8.42 16.43 14.33
CA LEU A 209 8.18 14.98 14.29
C LEU A 209 6.80 14.61 14.83
N GLY A 210 6.35 15.25 15.91
CA GLY A 210 4.99 15.07 16.44
C GLY A 210 3.92 15.51 15.43
N TYR A 211 4.12 16.63 14.76
CA TYR A 211 3.23 17.08 13.67
C TYR A 211 3.24 16.13 12.47
N ALA A 212 4.39 15.54 12.11
CA ALA A 212 4.45 14.51 11.08
C ALA A 212 3.68 13.24 11.46
N LYS A 213 3.71 12.82 12.74
CA LYS A 213 2.86 11.74 13.26
C LYS A 213 1.37 12.07 13.17
N MET A 214 0.99 13.30 13.55
CA MET A 214 -0.39 13.76 13.38
C MET A 214 -0.84 13.71 11.92
N ALA A 215 0.02 14.13 10.98
CA ALA A 215 -0.26 14.06 9.55
C ALA A 215 -0.48 12.61 9.09
N ASN A 216 0.31 11.65 9.58
CA ASN A 216 0.11 10.23 9.29
C ASN A 216 -1.24 9.71 9.80
N GLY A 217 -1.64 10.09 11.02
CA GLY A 217 -2.94 9.73 11.60
C GLY A 217 -4.12 10.28 10.78
N TRP A 218 -4.06 11.56 10.38
CA TRP A 218 -5.06 12.16 9.50
C TRP A 218 -5.10 11.49 8.12
N TYR A 219 -3.95 11.27 7.50
CA TYR A 219 -3.83 10.62 6.20
C TYR A 219 -4.46 9.22 6.23
N LYS A 220 -4.10 8.40 7.22
CA LYS A 220 -4.67 7.06 7.41
C LYS A 220 -6.18 7.12 7.54
N ALA A 221 -6.72 8.03 8.35
CA ALA A 221 -8.16 8.18 8.52
C ALA A 221 -8.90 8.63 7.26
N ILE A 222 -8.29 9.49 6.43
CA ILE A 222 -8.84 9.91 5.13
C ILE A 222 -8.87 8.73 4.17
N VAL A 223 -7.77 7.99 4.05
CA VAL A 223 -7.69 6.81 3.17
C VAL A 223 -8.67 5.72 3.62
N ASP A 224 -8.71 5.40 4.91
CA ASP A 224 -9.67 4.44 5.50
C ASP A 224 -11.11 4.90 5.24
N GLY A 225 -11.38 6.20 5.40
CA GLY A 225 -12.68 6.80 5.12
C GLY A 225 -13.08 6.72 3.64
N ASN A 226 -12.13 6.93 2.72
CA ASN A 226 -12.37 6.78 1.29
C ASN A 226 -12.70 5.34 0.92
N MET A 227 -11.89 4.38 1.40
CA MET A 227 -12.09 2.96 1.16
C MET A 227 -13.43 2.45 1.74
N ALA A 228 -13.89 3.03 2.85
CA ALA A 228 -15.20 2.77 3.43
C ALA A 228 -16.36 3.53 2.76
N GLY A 229 -16.10 4.31 1.69
CA GLY A 229 -17.10 5.09 0.97
C GLY A 229 -17.70 6.24 1.79
N LEU A 230 -17.00 6.69 2.84
CA LEU A 230 -17.44 7.78 3.72
C LEU A 230 -17.16 9.16 3.12
N ILE A 231 -16.16 9.26 2.25
CA ILE A 231 -15.83 10.48 1.53
C ILE A 231 -16.62 10.51 0.23
N LYS A 232 -17.39 11.57 0.03
CA LYS A 232 -18.16 11.80 -1.20
C LYS A 232 -17.65 13.08 -1.85
N SER A 233 -17.82 13.20 -3.16
CA SER A 233 -17.61 14.46 -3.85
C SER A 233 -18.53 15.54 -3.25
N HIS A 234 -17.98 16.74 -3.08
CA HIS A 234 -18.70 17.91 -2.57
C HIS A 234 -19.19 18.81 -3.69
N GLY A 235 -20.03 19.78 -3.33
CA GLY A 235 -20.48 20.84 -4.22
C GLY A 235 -19.47 21.99 -4.35
N THR A 236 -19.40 22.60 -5.52
CA THR A 236 -18.40 23.61 -5.94
C THR A 236 -18.78 25.04 -5.55
N SER A 237 -19.28 25.28 -4.34
CA SER A 237 -19.56 26.66 -3.89
C SER A 237 -18.27 27.35 -3.45
N ASP A 238 -18.03 28.56 -3.95
CA ASP A 238 -16.80 29.32 -3.68
C ASP A 238 -17.13 30.68 -3.03
N PRO A 239 -17.46 30.72 -1.72
CA PRO A 239 -17.65 31.96 -0.99
C PRO A 239 -16.35 32.76 -0.92
N GLY A 240 -16.41 34.10 -0.96
CA GLY A 240 -15.23 34.94 -0.75
C GLY A 240 -14.63 34.79 0.66
N GLY A 241 -13.30 34.86 0.75
CA GLY A 241 -12.56 34.81 2.02
C GLY A 241 -12.57 33.45 2.74
N VAL A 242 -12.80 32.37 2.00
CA VAL A 242 -12.51 30.98 2.40
C VAL A 242 -11.63 30.41 1.29
N GLY A 243 -10.32 30.26 1.52
CA GLY A 243 -9.38 30.00 0.43
C GLY A 243 -9.72 28.70 -0.28
N VAL A 244 -10.15 28.82 -1.54
CA VAL A 244 -10.48 27.71 -2.43
C VAL A 244 -9.75 27.94 -3.74
N GLY A 245 -8.82 27.04 -4.06
CA GLY A 245 -8.01 27.04 -5.28
C GLY A 245 -6.50 27.05 -5.01
N VAL A 246 -5.76 26.34 -5.87
CA VAL A 246 -4.27 26.23 -5.92
C VAL A 246 -3.50 27.54 -6.11
N GLY A 247 -4.13 28.70 -5.90
CA GLY A 247 -3.54 30.03 -6.05
C GLY A 247 -3.96 30.96 -4.91
N SER A 248 -3.02 31.17 -3.99
CA SER A 248 -2.80 32.38 -3.20
C SER A 248 -4.02 33.07 -2.62
N GLY A 249 -4.16 32.96 -1.29
CA GLY A 249 -5.04 33.78 -0.47
C GLY A 249 -5.02 35.27 -0.83
N GLY A 250 -6.20 35.87 -0.74
CA GLY A 250 -6.43 37.30 -0.91
C GLY A 250 -7.46 37.56 -1.99
N ASP A 251 -8.66 38.00 -1.58
CA ASP A 251 -9.66 38.57 -2.46
C ASP A 251 -9.00 39.59 -3.42
N ASN A 252 -9.04 39.30 -4.73
CA ASN A 252 -9.18 40.28 -5.81
C ASN A 252 -9.29 39.56 -7.16
N GLY A 253 -10.53 39.41 -7.63
CA GLY A 253 -10.83 39.29 -9.05
C GLY A 253 -10.35 38.00 -9.73
N ALA A 254 -10.97 36.87 -9.39
CA ALA A 254 -11.14 35.84 -10.41
C ALA A 254 -12.10 36.41 -11.46
N SER A 255 -11.52 37.05 -12.47
CA SER A 255 -12.17 37.30 -13.74
C SER A 255 -12.91 36.04 -14.12
N THR A 256 -14.23 36.14 -14.32
CA THR A 256 -15.01 35.13 -15.01
C THR A 256 -14.44 35.02 -16.42
N GLY A 257 -13.39 34.22 -16.58
CA GLY A 257 -13.03 33.61 -17.84
C GLY A 257 -14.12 32.60 -18.14
N SER A 258 -15.26 33.10 -18.62
CA SER A 258 -16.25 32.25 -19.27
C SER A 258 -15.48 31.48 -20.34
N ALA A 259 -15.34 30.18 -20.16
CA ALA A 259 -14.77 29.30 -21.17
C ALA A 259 -15.73 29.34 -22.36
N GLY A 260 -15.53 30.33 -23.24
CA GLY A 260 -16.17 30.35 -24.53
C GLY A 260 -15.70 29.12 -25.27
N TYR A 261 -16.63 28.23 -25.60
CA TYR A 261 -16.39 27.09 -26.48
C TYR A 261 -15.63 27.57 -27.72
N LYS A 262 -14.35 27.18 -27.84
CA LYS A 262 -13.45 27.63 -28.91
C LYS A 262 -13.48 26.74 -30.15
N GLY A 263 -14.48 25.86 -30.23
CA GLY A 263 -14.62 24.86 -31.28
C GLY A 263 -14.17 23.46 -30.84
N SER A 264 -14.48 22.46 -31.66
CA SER A 264 -14.04 21.08 -31.50
C SER A 264 -12.77 20.85 -32.32
N ILE A 265 -11.72 20.30 -31.71
CA ILE A 265 -10.47 19.91 -32.39
C ILE A 265 -10.75 18.80 -33.43
N LYS A 266 -11.74 17.93 -33.17
CA LYS A 266 -12.30 16.96 -34.12
C LYS A 266 -13.74 16.59 -33.72
N GLY A 267 -14.61 16.35 -34.71
CA GLY A 267 -15.91 15.70 -34.47
C GLY A 267 -15.71 14.21 -34.16
N GLY A 268 -16.51 13.66 -33.25
CA GLY A 268 -16.42 12.26 -32.83
C GLY A 268 -16.55 11.31 -34.03
N ALA A 269 -15.72 10.26 -34.03
CA ALA A 269 -15.94 9.10 -34.89
C ALA A 269 -17.06 8.22 -34.29
N ASP A 270 -17.71 7.37 -35.08
CA ASP A 270 -18.93 6.66 -34.68
C ASP A 270 -18.78 5.72 -33.46
N ASP A 271 -17.53 5.42 -33.04
CA ASP A 271 -17.18 4.51 -31.95
C ASP A 271 -16.40 5.19 -30.80
N PHE A 272 -16.52 6.51 -30.66
CA PHE A 272 -15.70 7.32 -29.75
C PHE A 272 -16.21 7.27 -28.30
N ALA A 273 -15.41 6.70 -27.38
CA ALA A 273 -15.64 6.76 -25.94
C ALA A 273 -14.55 7.62 -25.28
N TYR A 274 -14.96 8.66 -24.53
CA TYR A 274 -14.04 9.66 -23.96
C TYR A 274 -13.04 9.09 -22.96
N ASP A 275 -13.39 7.99 -22.31
CA ASP A 275 -12.58 7.24 -21.34
C ASP A 275 -11.41 6.47 -21.99
N LYS A 276 -11.33 6.42 -23.32
CA LYS A 276 -10.28 5.71 -24.06
C LYS A 276 -9.38 6.61 -24.90
N LEU A 277 -9.51 7.92 -24.70
CA LEU A 277 -8.67 8.94 -25.31
C LEU A 277 -7.39 9.11 -24.47
N ILE A 278 -6.25 8.97 -25.13
CA ILE A 278 -4.93 9.20 -24.54
C ILE A 278 -4.30 10.38 -25.29
N LEU A 279 -3.71 11.32 -24.54
CA LEU A 279 -2.90 12.41 -25.07
C LEU A 279 -1.45 12.13 -24.70
N ALA A 280 -0.58 11.98 -25.70
CA ALA A 280 0.84 11.73 -25.50
C ALA A 280 1.63 12.15 -26.73
N ASP A 281 2.79 12.78 -26.55
CA ASP A 281 3.72 13.13 -27.63
C ASP A 281 4.38 11.85 -28.20
N LEU A 282 3.92 11.37 -29.36
CA LEU A 282 4.38 10.11 -29.95
C LEU A 282 5.71 10.25 -30.70
N ASP A 283 6.09 11.46 -31.12
CA ASP A 283 7.26 11.69 -31.98
C ASP A 283 8.34 12.58 -31.34
N GLY A 284 8.09 13.08 -30.13
CA GLY A 284 9.01 13.90 -29.36
C GLY A 284 9.13 15.33 -29.88
N ASP A 285 8.12 15.84 -30.61
CA ASP A 285 8.15 17.20 -31.17
C ASP A 285 7.71 18.29 -30.17
N GLY A 286 7.27 17.88 -28.97
CA GLY A 286 6.85 18.74 -27.88
C GLY A 286 5.36 19.09 -27.90
N PHE A 287 4.57 18.49 -28.79
CA PHE A 287 3.12 18.59 -28.80
C PHE A 287 2.47 17.23 -28.50
N ASP A 288 1.42 17.23 -27.66
CA ASP A 288 0.67 16.00 -27.40
C ASP A 288 -0.12 15.55 -28.64
N ASP A 289 0.01 14.27 -29.00
CA ASP A 289 -0.73 13.63 -30.08
C ASP A 289 -2.00 12.95 -29.58
N TYR A 290 -2.94 12.70 -30.49
CA TYR A 290 -4.21 12.04 -30.17
C TYR A 290 -4.12 10.54 -30.37
N ILE A 291 -4.38 9.76 -29.34
CA ILE A 291 -4.40 8.29 -29.37
C ILE A 291 -5.76 7.80 -28.88
N LEU A 292 -6.36 6.83 -29.57
CA LEU A 292 -7.61 6.20 -29.16
C LEU A 292 -7.45 4.69 -29.11
N ALA A 293 -7.83 4.11 -27.97
CA ALA A 293 -8.00 2.67 -27.82
C ALA A 293 -9.45 2.26 -28.16
N ASP A 294 -9.62 1.43 -29.19
CA ASP A 294 -10.92 0.92 -29.60
C ASP A 294 -11.39 -0.21 -28.64
N ASN A 295 -12.67 -0.55 -28.69
CA ASN A 295 -13.27 -1.56 -27.81
C ASN A 295 -12.72 -2.98 -28.03
N ASP A 296 -12.13 -3.25 -29.19
CA ASP A 296 -11.51 -4.52 -29.54
C ASP A 296 -9.99 -4.55 -29.27
N GLY A 297 -9.46 -3.55 -28.57
CA GLY A 297 -8.06 -3.47 -28.14
C GLY A 297 -7.11 -2.89 -29.19
N LYS A 298 -7.60 -2.53 -30.38
CA LYS A 298 -6.78 -1.84 -31.38
C LYS A 298 -6.52 -0.39 -30.97
N VAL A 299 -5.35 0.13 -31.31
CA VAL A 299 -4.98 1.53 -31.02
C VAL A 299 -4.77 2.28 -32.31
N ARG A 300 -5.38 3.46 -32.42
CA ARG A 300 -5.22 4.38 -33.57
C ARG A 300 -4.76 5.75 -33.11
N ALA A 301 -3.95 6.43 -33.92
CA ALA A 301 -3.35 7.70 -33.53
C ALA A 301 -3.38 8.77 -34.63
N TRP A 302 -3.25 10.03 -34.21
CA TRP A 302 -3.09 11.20 -35.05
C TRP A 302 -2.00 12.10 -34.51
N LYS A 303 -1.04 12.46 -35.36
CA LYS A 303 0.01 13.41 -35.02
C LYS A 303 -0.46 14.84 -35.16
N ILE A 304 -0.07 15.69 -34.22
CA ILE A 304 -0.31 17.13 -34.25
C ILE A 304 0.99 17.83 -34.56
N ASN A 305 1.05 18.54 -35.70
CA ASN A 305 2.22 19.34 -36.05
C ASN A 305 1.78 20.75 -36.43
N ASN A 306 2.23 21.74 -35.66
CA ASN A 306 2.17 23.17 -35.97
C ASN A 306 0.79 23.66 -36.51
N GLY A 307 -0.29 23.21 -35.87
CA GLY A 307 -1.68 23.59 -36.19
C GLY A 307 -2.43 22.67 -37.15
N GLY A 308 -1.81 21.59 -37.64
CA GLY A 308 -2.45 20.55 -38.45
C GLY A 308 -2.42 19.17 -37.76
N MET A 309 -3.39 18.30 -38.10
CA MET A 309 -3.50 16.95 -37.56
C MET A 309 -3.42 15.91 -38.69
N THR A 310 -2.52 14.92 -38.57
CA THR A 310 -2.28 13.87 -39.56
C THR A 310 -2.61 12.50 -38.99
N SER A 311 -3.38 11.69 -39.70
CA SER A 311 -3.74 10.33 -39.25
C SER A 311 -2.59 9.35 -39.42
N LEU A 312 -2.25 8.62 -38.36
CA LEU A 312 -1.31 7.49 -38.39
C LEU A 312 -2.01 6.14 -38.66
N GLY A 313 -3.34 6.08 -38.52
CA GLY A 313 -4.07 4.82 -38.64
C GLY A 313 -3.88 3.97 -37.38
N TYR A 314 -3.99 2.64 -37.49
CA TYR A 314 -3.73 1.74 -36.37
C TYR A 314 -2.22 1.61 -36.12
N ILE A 315 -1.78 1.89 -34.89
CA ILE A 315 -0.36 1.96 -34.49
C ILE A 315 0.09 0.77 -33.64
N GLN A 316 -0.68 -0.31 -33.63
CA GLN A 316 -0.35 -1.53 -32.89
C GLN A 316 0.85 -2.28 -33.51
N PRO A 317 1.84 -2.73 -32.72
CA PRO A 317 2.83 -3.71 -33.18
C PRO A 317 2.19 -5.10 -33.42
N ASP A 318 2.91 -6.04 -34.03
CA ASP A 318 2.45 -7.43 -34.18
C ASP A 318 2.53 -8.16 -32.82
N TRP A 319 1.49 -8.03 -31.99
CA TRP A 319 1.41 -8.76 -30.71
C TRP A 319 1.16 -10.24 -30.99
N ALA A 320 2.07 -11.10 -30.52
CA ALA A 320 1.80 -12.53 -30.34
C ALA A 320 1.31 -12.76 -28.91
N ASP A 321 0.30 -13.61 -28.73
CA ASP A 321 -0.23 -13.98 -27.41
C ASP A 321 0.90 -14.52 -26.52
N LEU A 322 1.11 -13.89 -25.37
CA LEU A 322 1.95 -14.41 -24.29
C LEU A 322 1.10 -15.40 -23.48
N ASP A 323 1.34 -16.71 -23.73
CA ASP A 323 0.68 -17.81 -23.02
C ASP A 323 1.20 -17.91 -21.57
N ILE A 324 0.61 -17.10 -20.67
CA ILE A 324 0.83 -17.19 -19.23
C ILE A 324 -0.12 -18.28 -18.69
N THR A 325 0.44 -19.34 -18.12
CA THR A 325 -0.27 -20.60 -17.82
C THR A 325 -1.43 -20.44 -16.81
N ARG A 326 -2.48 -21.27 -16.98
CA ARG A 326 -3.73 -21.32 -16.17
C ARG A 326 -3.52 -21.46 -14.65
N ASP A 327 -2.36 -21.94 -14.22
CA ASP A 327 -2.08 -22.21 -12.80
C ASP A 327 -1.92 -20.92 -12.00
N SER A 328 -1.28 -19.90 -12.57
CA SER A 328 -1.06 -18.60 -11.91
C SER A 328 -2.37 -17.84 -11.67
N MET A 329 -3.29 -17.90 -12.64
CA MET A 329 -4.64 -17.33 -12.48
C MET A 329 -5.49 -18.13 -11.49
N THR A 330 -5.38 -19.45 -11.48
CA THR A 330 -6.13 -20.31 -10.54
C THR A 330 -5.66 -20.06 -9.11
N ASN A 331 -4.35 -19.88 -8.89
CA ASN A 331 -3.78 -19.55 -7.60
C ASN A 331 -4.23 -18.15 -7.13
N LEU A 332 -4.18 -17.14 -8.00
CA LEU A 332 -4.64 -15.78 -7.67
C LEU A 332 -6.14 -15.73 -7.36
N VAL A 333 -6.96 -16.46 -8.14
CA VAL A 333 -8.40 -16.57 -7.90
C VAL A 333 -8.68 -17.34 -6.62
N GLY A 334 -7.92 -18.39 -6.31
CA GLY A 334 -8.02 -19.14 -5.05
C GLY A 334 -7.66 -18.31 -3.82
N LEU A 335 -6.65 -17.44 -3.92
CA LEU A 335 -6.22 -16.50 -2.87
C LEU A 335 -7.29 -15.43 -2.55
N ILE A 336 -8.23 -15.19 -3.46
CA ILE A 336 -9.25 -14.13 -3.36
C ILE A 336 -10.68 -14.72 -3.20
N ALA A 337 -10.90 -15.96 -3.61
CA ALA A 337 -12.21 -16.61 -3.59
C ALA A 337 -12.66 -17.01 -2.17
N ASN A 338 -13.97 -17.07 -1.97
CA ASN A 338 -14.66 -17.51 -0.74
C ASN A 338 -14.58 -16.60 0.49
N GLY A 339 -14.05 -15.37 0.38
CA GLY A 339 -14.16 -14.39 1.46
C GLY A 339 -13.34 -14.76 2.71
N ALA A 340 -12.25 -15.50 2.54
CA ALA A 340 -11.27 -15.82 3.60
C ALA A 340 -10.62 -14.56 4.22
N TYR A 341 -10.85 -13.38 3.64
CA TYR A 341 -10.47 -12.10 4.23
C TYR A 341 -11.59 -11.53 5.12
N LEU A 342 -11.73 -12.09 6.31
CA LEU A 342 -12.41 -11.42 7.43
C LEU A 342 -11.58 -11.64 8.69
N ASP A 343 -10.40 -11.02 8.76
CA ASP A 343 -9.74 -10.80 10.05
C ASP A 343 -10.35 -9.55 10.71
N PRO A 344 -11.11 -9.68 11.81
CA PRO A 344 -11.67 -8.54 12.53
C PRO A 344 -10.62 -7.73 13.33
N LYS A 345 -9.33 -8.07 13.26
CA LYS A 345 -8.26 -7.45 14.08
C LYS A 345 -7.19 -6.67 13.31
N VAL A 346 -7.44 -6.25 12.06
CA VAL A 346 -6.44 -5.44 11.36
C VAL A 346 -6.66 -3.96 11.66
N ASP A 347 -5.70 -3.34 12.33
CA ASP A 347 -5.70 -1.93 12.72
C ASP A 347 -5.52 -1.00 11.50
N GLY A 348 -6.49 -0.93 10.58
CA GLY A 348 -6.58 0.05 9.46
C GLY A 348 -5.68 -0.20 8.23
N ALA A 349 -5.82 0.62 7.17
CA ALA A 349 -5.41 0.23 5.80
C ALA A 349 -3.91 0.05 5.54
N ILE A 350 -3.02 0.70 6.29
CA ILE A 350 -1.57 0.52 6.13
C ILE A 350 -1.13 -0.85 6.65
N GLU A 351 -1.60 -1.25 7.83
CA GLU A 351 -1.40 -2.60 8.36
C GLU A 351 -2.06 -3.66 7.46
N MET A 352 -3.27 -3.39 6.93
CA MET A 352 -3.91 -4.28 5.95
C MET A 352 -3.08 -4.43 4.68
N ARG A 353 -2.56 -3.33 4.13
CA ARG A 353 -1.70 -3.35 2.94
C ARG A 353 -0.42 -4.15 3.18
N GLN A 354 0.26 -3.94 4.31
CA GLN A 354 1.45 -4.72 4.65
C GLN A 354 1.14 -6.21 4.86
N GLN A 355 0.01 -6.54 5.50
CA GLN A 355 -0.44 -7.92 5.69
C GLN A 355 -0.88 -8.62 4.39
N ILE A 356 -1.23 -7.88 3.33
CA ILE A 356 -1.54 -8.43 2.00
C ILE A 356 -0.28 -8.50 1.13
N GLU A 357 0.53 -7.43 1.10
CA GLU A 357 1.72 -7.36 0.26
C GLU A 357 2.77 -8.39 0.66
N LYS A 358 2.94 -8.64 1.96
CA LYS A 358 3.97 -9.56 2.46
C LYS A 358 3.77 -11.01 2.01
N PRO A 359 2.60 -11.66 2.20
CA PRO A 359 2.37 -13.01 1.67
C PRO A 359 2.34 -13.03 0.14
N LEU A 360 1.86 -11.97 -0.52
CA LEU A 360 1.89 -11.88 -1.98
C LEU A 360 3.32 -11.88 -2.52
N TYR A 361 4.20 -11.06 -1.95
CA TYR A 361 5.63 -11.07 -2.29
C TYR A 361 6.29 -12.41 -1.95
N ALA A 362 5.96 -13.00 -0.81
CA ALA A 362 6.49 -14.31 -0.40
C ALA A 362 6.16 -15.43 -1.41
N ILE A 363 5.02 -15.33 -2.12
CA ILE A 363 4.63 -16.26 -3.19
C ILE A 363 5.26 -15.85 -4.54
N MET A 364 5.20 -14.56 -4.89
CA MET A 364 5.60 -14.07 -6.23
C MET A 364 7.11 -14.05 -6.45
N ILE A 365 7.91 -13.78 -5.41
CA ILE A 365 9.37 -13.71 -5.53
C ILE A 365 9.96 -15.07 -5.93
N PRO A 366 9.62 -16.20 -5.25
CA PRO A 366 9.99 -17.54 -5.72
C PRO A 366 9.55 -17.85 -7.14
N ALA A 367 8.31 -17.50 -7.50
CA ALA A 367 7.80 -17.69 -8.85
C ALA A 367 8.59 -16.87 -9.90
N THR A 368 9.08 -15.68 -9.54
CA THR A 368 9.89 -14.83 -10.42
C THR A 368 11.31 -15.35 -10.57
N TRP A 369 11.90 -15.89 -9.50
CA TRP A 369 13.18 -16.60 -9.56
C TRP A 369 13.13 -17.82 -10.48
N ASP A 370 12.00 -18.53 -10.48
CA ASP A 370 11.76 -19.66 -11.36
C ASP A 370 11.51 -19.22 -12.81
N TYR A 371 10.70 -18.17 -13.03
CA TYR A 371 10.38 -17.63 -14.36
C TYR A 371 11.59 -17.00 -15.09
N ASN A 372 12.42 -16.24 -14.38
CA ASN A 372 13.64 -15.65 -14.96
C ASN A 372 14.79 -16.65 -15.12
N SER A 373 14.54 -17.95 -14.89
CA SER A 373 15.49 -18.98 -15.28
C SER A 373 15.70 -18.90 -16.80
N ASN A 374 16.97 -18.83 -17.21
CA ASN A 374 17.35 -18.81 -18.62
C ASN A 374 18.08 -20.11 -18.94
N PRO A 375 17.37 -21.14 -19.45
CA PRO A 375 17.98 -22.42 -19.79
C PRO A 375 19.13 -22.29 -20.80
N ALA A 376 19.10 -21.27 -21.67
CA ALA A 376 20.13 -21.01 -22.68
C ALA A 376 21.41 -20.36 -22.09
N GLN A 377 21.33 -19.74 -20.91
CA GLN A 377 22.48 -19.24 -20.15
C GLN A 377 22.83 -20.14 -18.95
N GLY A 378 22.10 -21.25 -18.78
CA GLY A 378 22.32 -22.21 -17.71
C GLY A 378 21.80 -21.79 -16.34
N GLU A 379 21.16 -20.63 -16.19
CA GLU A 379 20.57 -20.21 -14.90
C GLU A 379 19.28 -20.99 -14.68
N LYS A 380 19.28 -21.91 -13.72
CA LYS A 380 18.13 -22.77 -13.47
C LYS A 380 17.84 -22.83 -11.99
N ALA A 381 16.67 -22.34 -11.61
CA ALA A 381 15.99 -22.59 -10.35
C ALA A 381 16.69 -22.21 -9.03
N VAL A 382 15.87 -21.73 -8.11
CA VAL A 382 16.20 -21.49 -6.70
C VAL A 382 15.58 -22.61 -5.87
N PHE A 383 16.34 -23.14 -4.91
CA PHE A 383 15.92 -24.24 -4.05
C PHE A 383 16.54 -24.12 -2.65
N VAL A 384 16.01 -24.87 -1.70
CA VAL A 384 16.60 -25.01 -0.36
C VAL A 384 17.31 -26.37 -0.26
N LEU A 385 18.61 -26.34 -0.01
CA LEU A 385 19.40 -27.54 0.26
C LEU A 385 19.18 -27.99 1.71
N SER A 386 18.69 -29.21 1.89
CA SER A 386 18.67 -29.90 3.18
C SER A 386 19.97 -30.69 3.36
N THR A 387 20.60 -30.59 4.54
CA THR A 387 21.88 -31.23 4.82
C THR A 387 21.83 -32.05 6.11
N ASP A 388 22.80 -32.94 6.29
CA ASP A 388 22.99 -33.69 7.55
C ASP A 388 24.02 -33.05 8.48
N TYR A 389 24.51 -31.84 8.18
CA TYR A 389 25.48 -31.15 9.03
C TYR A 389 24.79 -30.50 10.22
N GLU A 390 25.29 -30.78 11.41
CA GLU A 390 24.72 -30.29 12.66
C GLU A 390 24.95 -28.78 12.87
N CYS A 391 24.00 -28.14 13.55
CA CYS A 391 24.04 -26.74 13.96
C CYS A 391 23.24 -26.52 15.25
N THR A 392 23.44 -25.36 15.88
CA THR A 392 22.59 -24.83 16.94
C THR A 392 21.94 -23.50 16.50
N ASN A 393 20.81 -23.12 17.10
CA ASN A 393 20.10 -21.90 16.74
C ASN A 393 20.90 -20.61 16.99
N ASP A 394 21.93 -20.68 17.84
CA ASP A 394 22.82 -19.55 18.15
C ASP A 394 24.05 -19.51 17.24
N ASP A 395 24.23 -20.51 16.35
CA ASP A 395 25.36 -20.56 15.44
C ASP A 395 25.21 -19.50 14.33
N GLU A 396 26.27 -18.72 14.12
CA GLU A 396 26.41 -17.88 12.93
C GLU A 396 26.62 -18.74 11.68
N CYS A 397 26.27 -18.19 10.51
CA CYS A 397 26.51 -18.89 9.24
C CYS A 397 27.99 -19.22 9.08
N PRO A 398 28.32 -20.44 8.62
CA PRO A 398 29.70 -20.88 8.59
C PRO A 398 30.50 -20.08 7.54
N ASP A 399 31.70 -19.63 7.92
CA ASP A 399 32.61 -18.88 7.03
C ASP A 399 33.00 -19.65 5.76
N ARG A 400 32.84 -20.97 5.76
CA ARG A 400 33.07 -21.87 4.63
C ARG A 400 32.06 -23.01 4.64
N PRO A 401 31.79 -23.65 3.49
CA PRO A 401 30.87 -24.78 3.45
C PRO A 401 31.29 -25.93 4.40
N PRO A 402 30.35 -26.56 5.13
CA PRO A 402 30.62 -27.68 6.02
C PRO A 402 31.21 -28.93 5.33
N GLY A 403 32.02 -29.71 6.07
CA GLY A 403 32.51 -31.03 5.63
C GLY A 403 33.91 -31.08 5.00
N TYR A 404 34.67 -29.99 5.07
CA TYR A 404 36.03 -29.88 4.52
C TYR A 404 36.97 -31.06 4.87
N PRO A 405 37.80 -31.58 3.94
CA PRO A 405 38.03 -31.13 2.55
C PRO A 405 37.24 -31.89 1.47
N ASN A 406 36.29 -32.75 1.85
CA ASN A 406 35.46 -33.50 0.91
C ASN A 406 33.95 -33.29 1.20
N GLY A 407 33.59 -32.07 1.59
CA GLY A 407 32.26 -31.67 2.00
C GLY A 407 31.54 -30.81 0.96
N LEU A 408 30.71 -29.89 1.44
CA LEU A 408 29.92 -28.99 0.61
C LEU A 408 30.76 -28.00 -0.18
N GLU A 409 32.04 -27.79 0.15
CA GLU A 409 32.92 -26.87 -0.56
C GLU A 409 33.26 -27.32 -1.98
N MET A 410 33.07 -28.61 -2.28
CA MET A 410 33.14 -29.15 -3.64
C MET A 410 31.97 -28.70 -4.52
N PHE A 411 30.92 -28.19 -3.89
CA PHE A 411 29.60 -28.06 -4.48
C PHE A 411 29.02 -26.64 -4.41
N MET A 412 29.30 -25.92 -3.33
CA MET A 412 28.82 -24.55 -3.09
C MET A 412 29.96 -23.57 -2.82
N THR A 413 29.71 -22.28 -3.05
CA THR A 413 30.67 -21.23 -2.71
C THR A 413 30.61 -20.86 -1.22
N SER A 414 31.73 -20.35 -0.67
CA SER A 414 31.73 -19.81 0.69
C SER A 414 30.79 -18.60 0.85
N ASP A 415 30.66 -17.77 -0.19
CA ASP A 415 29.71 -16.64 -0.20
C ASP A 415 28.26 -17.12 -0.02
N ALA A 416 27.89 -18.22 -0.67
CA ALA A 416 26.58 -18.83 -0.50
C ALA A 416 26.40 -19.36 0.92
N ALA A 417 27.37 -20.11 1.44
CA ALA A 417 27.32 -20.65 2.80
C ALA A 417 27.15 -19.55 3.87
N GLN A 418 27.81 -18.41 3.70
CA GLN A 418 27.72 -17.27 4.62
C GLN A 418 26.38 -16.51 4.50
N LYS A 419 25.83 -16.38 3.30
CA LYS A 419 24.65 -15.52 3.06
C LYS A 419 23.31 -16.22 3.21
N THR A 420 23.27 -17.55 3.12
CA THR A 420 22.01 -18.28 2.89
C THR A 420 21.72 -19.39 3.89
N CYS A 421 22.58 -19.55 4.91
CA CYS A 421 22.38 -20.60 5.90
C CYS A 421 21.15 -20.35 6.77
N TYR A 422 20.57 -21.44 7.26
CA TYR A 422 19.57 -21.43 8.31
C TYR A 422 19.67 -22.71 9.15
N CYS A 423 19.66 -22.58 10.47
CA CYS A 423 19.64 -23.73 11.37
C CYS A 423 18.19 -24.08 11.73
N HIS A 424 17.77 -25.31 11.41
CA HIS A 424 16.44 -25.82 11.77
C HIS A 424 16.53 -27.29 12.17
N GLY A 425 15.89 -27.66 13.28
CA GLY A 425 15.93 -29.04 13.78
C GLY A 425 17.34 -29.56 14.09
N GLY A 426 18.29 -28.65 14.37
CA GLY A 426 19.69 -28.99 14.62
C GLY A 426 20.50 -29.31 13.37
N LYS A 427 19.99 -28.99 12.18
CA LYS A 427 20.67 -29.21 10.89
C LYS A 427 20.72 -27.94 10.04
N TRP A 428 21.81 -27.80 9.29
CA TRP A 428 21.96 -26.68 8.35
C TRP A 428 21.10 -26.87 7.09
N PHE A 429 20.43 -25.79 6.71
CA PHE A 429 19.75 -25.59 5.43
C PHE A 429 20.38 -24.41 4.70
N PHE A 430 20.35 -24.41 3.37
CA PHE A 430 20.92 -23.31 2.57
C PHE A 430 20.01 -22.96 1.39
N LEU A 431 19.66 -21.67 1.23
CA LEU A 431 18.97 -21.19 0.02
C LEU A 431 19.97 -21.00 -1.12
N LEU A 432 19.80 -21.72 -2.23
CA LEU A 432 20.80 -21.79 -3.28
C LEU A 432 20.17 -21.68 -4.66
N GLN A 433 21.01 -21.29 -5.62
CA GLN A 433 20.67 -21.21 -7.03
C GLN A 433 21.65 -22.07 -7.84
N VAL A 434 21.11 -22.80 -8.80
CA VAL A 434 21.90 -23.54 -9.79
C VAL A 434 22.21 -22.62 -10.99
N LEU A 435 23.49 -22.57 -11.39
CA LEU A 435 23.97 -21.84 -12.57
C LEU A 435 24.80 -22.75 -13.46
N GLY A 436 24.56 -22.75 -14.76
CA GLY A 436 25.28 -23.58 -15.73
C GLY A 436 25.06 -25.09 -15.55
N HIS A 437 25.98 -25.88 -16.10
CA HIS A 437 26.03 -27.33 -15.92
C HIS A 437 26.94 -27.66 -14.71
N PRO A 438 26.62 -28.67 -13.87
CA PRO A 438 27.49 -29.03 -12.78
C PRO A 438 28.70 -29.75 -13.32
N HIS A 439 29.82 -29.62 -12.62
CA HIS A 439 30.94 -30.53 -12.78
C HIS A 439 31.49 -30.85 -11.39
N VAL A 440 31.56 -32.13 -11.07
CA VAL A 440 32.12 -32.60 -9.80
C VAL A 440 33.64 -32.46 -9.86
N CYS A 441 34.22 -31.82 -8.85
CA CYS A 441 35.67 -31.74 -8.69
C CYS A 441 36.23 -33.17 -8.53
N GLY A 442 37.20 -33.57 -9.37
CA GLY A 442 37.92 -34.82 -9.15
C GLY A 442 38.69 -34.80 -7.82
N LEU A 443 38.76 -35.95 -7.14
CA LEU A 443 39.35 -36.09 -5.80
C LEU A 443 40.70 -35.36 -5.61
N PRO A 444 41.00 -34.86 -4.39
CA PRO A 444 42.27 -34.20 -4.09
C PRO A 444 43.45 -35.13 -4.39
N GLY A 445 44.32 -34.74 -5.32
CA GLY A 445 45.50 -35.51 -5.75
C GLY A 445 45.60 -35.77 -7.26
N SER A 446 44.55 -35.47 -8.02
CA SER A 446 44.54 -35.63 -9.49
C SER A 446 45.06 -34.42 -10.28
N GLY A 447 45.46 -33.34 -9.62
CA GLY A 447 46.01 -32.14 -10.27
C GLY A 447 45.03 -31.35 -11.14
N GLY A 448 43.72 -31.67 -11.08
CA GLY A 448 42.68 -30.90 -11.74
C GLY A 448 42.41 -29.59 -11.01
N ASN A 449 42.69 -28.46 -11.67
CA ASN A 449 42.39 -27.14 -11.13
C ASN A 449 40.86 -26.93 -11.08
N CYS A 450 40.32 -26.45 -9.96
CA CYS A 450 38.88 -26.20 -9.78
C CYS A 450 38.41 -24.86 -10.40
N ASP A 451 39.33 -24.12 -11.02
CA ASP A 451 39.05 -22.85 -11.68
C ASP A 451 38.31 -23.09 -13.00
N GLY A 452 36.99 -22.90 -13.00
CA GLY A 452 36.13 -22.98 -14.20
C GLY A 452 34.83 -23.78 -14.03
N PHE A 453 34.57 -24.36 -12.86
CA PHE A 453 33.36 -25.15 -12.59
C PHE A 453 32.24 -24.33 -11.96
N ASN A 454 30.99 -24.62 -12.34
CA ASN A 454 29.84 -23.99 -11.70
C ASN A 454 29.57 -24.64 -10.34
N ARG A 455 29.44 -23.79 -9.32
CA ARG A 455 29.04 -24.17 -7.97
C ARG A 455 27.68 -23.57 -7.64
N LEU A 456 27.01 -24.13 -6.66
CA LEU A 456 25.82 -23.56 -6.05
C LEU A 456 26.17 -22.19 -5.46
N VAL A 457 25.39 -21.18 -5.82
CA VAL A 457 25.57 -19.79 -5.38
C VAL A 457 24.34 -19.28 -4.64
N ALA A 458 24.47 -18.14 -3.97
CA ALA A 458 23.30 -17.42 -3.44
C ALA A 458 22.43 -16.89 -4.60
N PRO A 459 21.08 -16.93 -4.48
CA PRO A 459 20.20 -16.35 -5.48
C PRO A 459 20.48 -14.87 -5.76
N LYS A 460 20.37 -14.47 -7.03
CA LYS A 460 20.44 -13.05 -7.41
C LYS A 460 19.31 -12.25 -6.74
N GLY A 461 19.64 -11.05 -6.28
CA GLY A 461 18.69 -10.16 -5.62
C GLY A 461 18.44 -10.49 -4.14
N LEU A 462 19.09 -11.51 -3.58
CA LEU A 462 18.90 -11.90 -2.19
C LEU A 462 19.18 -10.74 -1.21
N ASP A 463 20.13 -9.87 -1.53
CA ASP A 463 20.51 -8.72 -0.70
C ASP A 463 19.42 -7.64 -0.57
N ALA A 464 18.38 -7.66 -1.43
CA ALA A 464 17.23 -6.77 -1.31
C ALA A 464 16.26 -7.17 -0.18
N PHE A 465 16.40 -8.37 0.41
CA PHE A 465 15.54 -8.87 1.49
C PHE A 465 16.18 -8.63 2.87
N ASP A 466 16.45 -7.35 3.16
CA ASP A 466 17.07 -6.87 4.40
C ASP A 466 16.04 -6.48 5.48
N GLY A 467 14.75 -6.68 5.21
CA GLY A 467 13.65 -6.30 6.09
C GLY A 467 13.21 -4.83 5.96
N LYS A 468 13.80 -4.02 5.06
CA LYS A 468 13.37 -2.63 4.81
C LYS A 468 12.47 -2.49 3.58
N GLU A 469 12.70 -3.29 2.55
CA GLU A 469 11.89 -3.35 1.34
C GLU A 469 10.99 -4.60 1.33
N TRP A 470 10.15 -4.77 0.30
CA TRP A 470 9.34 -6.00 0.10
C TRP A 470 8.43 -6.36 1.29
N SER A 471 7.80 -5.36 1.90
CA SER A 471 6.95 -5.52 3.10
C SER A 471 7.68 -6.19 4.29
N GLY A 472 8.98 -5.92 4.43
CA GLY A 472 9.79 -6.40 5.54
C GLY A 472 10.13 -7.89 5.49
N LEU A 473 10.14 -8.49 4.29
CA LEU A 473 10.62 -9.85 4.08
C LEU A 473 12.12 -9.95 4.34
N THR A 474 12.53 -11.04 4.98
CA THR A 474 13.93 -11.36 5.25
C THR A 474 14.35 -12.66 4.58
N LYS A 475 15.65 -12.79 4.30
CA LYS A 475 16.26 -14.01 3.73
C LYS A 475 15.87 -15.28 4.52
N HIS A 476 15.87 -15.17 5.85
CA HIS A 476 15.54 -16.25 6.77
C HIS A 476 14.11 -16.78 6.60
N GLN A 477 13.15 -15.89 6.33
CA GLN A 477 11.75 -16.26 6.20
C GLN A 477 11.51 -17.14 4.98
N PHE A 478 12.25 -16.93 3.88
CA PHE A 478 12.18 -17.81 2.71
C PHE A 478 12.61 -19.24 3.03
N VAL A 479 13.71 -19.41 3.77
CA VAL A 479 14.21 -20.75 4.11
C VAL A 479 13.25 -21.45 5.07
N GLN A 480 12.86 -20.75 6.13
CA GLN A 480 11.97 -21.29 7.15
C GLN A 480 10.58 -21.65 6.58
N GLY A 481 9.96 -20.77 5.79
CA GLY A 481 8.64 -21.04 5.19
C GLY A 481 8.66 -22.21 4.21
N SER A 482 9.77 -22.39 3.49
CA SER A 482 9.96 -23.54 2.58
C SER A 482 10.09 -24.84 3.35
N ILE A 483 10.85 -24.84 4.45
CA ILE A 483 10.98 -26.01 5.34
C ILE A 483 9.62 -26.38 5.93
N ASN A 484 8.88 -25.40 6.48
CA ASN A 484 7.56 -25.63 7.04
C ASN A 484 6.58 -26.24 6.01
N THR A 485 6.63 -25.74 4.76
CA THR A 485 5.85 -26.27 3.64
C THR A 485 6.23 -27.71 3.30
N TRP A 486 7.53 -28.00 3.23
CA TRP A 486 8.05 -29.32 2.92
C TRP A 486 7.75 -30.34 4.01
N GLU A 487 7.93 -29.97 5.28
CA GLU A 487 7.61 -30.81 6.45
C GLU A 487 6.10 -31.11 6.53
N ALA A 488 5.25 -30.10 6.32
CA ALA A 488 3.80 -30.27 6.30
C ALA A 488 3.33 -31.21 5.18
N ASN A 489 4.04 -31.27 4.06
CA ASN A 489 3.75 -32.20 2.96
C ASN A 489 4.37 -33.60 3.15
N GLY A 490 4.88 -33.92 4.35
CA GLY A 490 5.57 -35.19 4.60
C GLY A 490 6.86 -35.33 3.80
N HIS A 491 7.63 -34.23 3.69
CA HIS A 491 8.90 -34.13 2.97
C HIS A 491 8.76 -34.28 1.45
N LYS A 492 7.70 -33.72 0.86
CA LYS A 492 7.47 -33.71 -0.59
C LYS A 492 7.29 -32.28 -1.11
N ASN A 493 7.79 -31.99 -2.31
CA ASN A 493 7.56 -30.71 -2.96
C ASN A 493 6.14 -30.65 -3.58
N GLY A 494 5.70 -29.44 -3.95
CA GLY A 494 4.40 -29.24 -4.60
C GLY A 494 3.21 -29.25 -3.66
N TYR A 495 3.39 -28.83 -2.41
CA TYR A 495 2.29 -28.66 -1.43
C TYR A 495 1.12 -27.91 -2.05
N GLN A 496 -0.08 -28.47 -1.92
CA GLN A 496 -1.32 -27.85 -2.37
C GLN A 496 -1.96 -27.19 -1.16
N ILE A 497 -2.18 -25.88 -1.23
CA ILE A 497 -2.89 -25.15 -0.19
C ILE A 497 -4.32 -25.66 -0.15
N ASP A 498 -4.73 -26.21 0.99
CA ASP A 498 -6.13 -26.51 1.26
C ASP A 498 -6.80 -25.23 1.77
N PHE A 499 -7.51 -24.53 0.89
CA PHE A 499 -8.21 -23.30 1.25
C PHE A 499 -9.42 -23.54 2.17
N ASP A 500 -9.82 -24.79 2.39
CA ASP A 500 -10.84 -25.16 3.37
C ASP A 500 -10.23 -25.40 4.77
N ASP A 501 -8.90 -25.44 4.89
CA ASP A 501 -8.18 -25.54 6.17
C ASP A 501 -8.02 -24.16 6.83
N PRO A 502 -8.64 -23.90 8.01
CA PRO A 502 -8.50 -22.63 8.71
C PRO A 502 -7.06 -22.30 9.13
N ASP A 503 -6.16 -23.28 9.26
CA ASP A 503 -4.75 -23.02 9.52
C ASP A 503 -4.00 -22.55 8.26
N ALA A 504 -4.48 -22.92 7.05
CA ALA A 504 -4.05 -22.33 5.78
C ALA A 504 -4.66 -20.93 5.55
N VAL A 505 -5.77 -20.58 6.20
CA VAL A 505 -6.31 -19.20 6.23
C VAL A 505 -5.43 -18.27 7.09
N GLY A 506 -4.61 -18.83 7.99
CA GLY A 506 -3.61 -18.13 8.80
C GLY A 506 -2.53 -17.36 8.01
N ILE A 507 -2.42 -17.60 6.70
CA ILE A 507 -1.56 -16.90 5.74
C ILE A 507 -1.86 -15.39 5.67
N PHE A 508 -3.05 -14.96 6.10
CA PHE A 508 -3.46 -13.56 6.05
C PHE A 508 -3.87 -12.99 7.41
N THR A 509 -3.73 -13.76 8.49
CA THR A 509 -4.17 -13.35 9.84
C THR A 509 -3.01 -13.41 10.84
N GLY A 510 -2.20 -12.33 10.92
CA GLY A 510 -1.20 -12.11 11.99
C GLY A 510 0.28 -12.14 11.59
N ASP A 511 1.16 -11.77 12.54
CA ASP A 511 2.62 -11.59 12.35
C ASP A 511 3.39 -12.87 11.97
N SER A 512 2.78 -14.06 12.11
CA SER A 512 3.37 -15.37 11.81
C SER A 512 3.05 -15.90 10.41
N SER A 513 2.33 -15.12 9.60
CA SER A 513 1.62 -15.59 8.42
C SER A 513 2.48 -16.23 7.33
N ILE A 514 3.69 -15.71 7.10
CA ILE A 514 4.63 -16.18 6.06
C ILE A 514 5.29 -17.53 6.36
N GLY A 515 5.30 -17.96 7.62
CA GLY A 515 5.86 -19.25 8.01
C GLY A 515 4.87 -20.40 7.78
N SER A 516 3.63 -20.10 7.44
CA SER A 516 2.58 -21.12 7.28
C SER A 516 2.89 -22.02 6.08
N PRO A 517 2.61 -23.34 6.17
CA PRO A 517 2.77 -24.25 5.05
C PRO A 517 2.04 -23.77 3.78
N GLY A 518 2.75 -23.78 2.66
CA GLY A 518 2.22 -23.42 1.34
C GLY A 518 2.44 -21.97 0.91
N VAL A 519 2.84 -21.06 1.82
CA VAL A 519 3.09 -19.65 1.46
C VAL A 519 4.36 -19.47 0.63
N ILE A 520 5.42 -20.19 0.98
CA ILE A 520 6.71 -20.10 0.30
C ILE A 520 7.00 -21.45 -0.35
N PRO A 521 6.70 -21.60 -1.66
CA PRO A 521 6.78 -22.89 -2.35
C PRO A 521 8.17 -23.13 -2.98
N ILE A 522 9.26 -22.72 -2.33
CA ILE A 522 10.61 -23.04 -2.83
C ILE A 522 10.88 -24.52 -2.55
N PRO A 523 11.30 -25.31 -3.54
CA PRO A 523 11.49 -26.73 -3.36
C PRO A 523 12.68 -27.03 -2.43
N VAL A 524 12.53 -28.08 -1.62
CA VAL A 524 13.54 -28.57 -0.67
C VAL A 524 14.00 -29.96 -1.09
N CYS A 525 15.31 -30.17 -1.16
CA CYS A 525 15.89 -31.48 -1.44
C CYS A 525 17.32 -31.64 -0.92
N GLY A 526 17.80 -32.88 -0.89
CA GLY A 526 19.15 -33.23 -0.46
C GLY A 526 20.19 -33.08 -1.57
N LEU A 527 21.46 -33.03 -1.19
CA LEU A 527 22.58 -32.79 -2.11
C LEU A 527 22.67 -33.79 -3.26
N SER A 528 22.48 -35.09 -3.00
CA SER A 528 22.55 -36.13 -4.04
C SER A 528 21.52 -35.88 -5.15
N GLU A 529 20.28 -35.58 -4.75
CA GLU A 529 19.18 -35.31 -5.67
C GLU A 529 19.44 -34.08 -6.51
N VAL A 530 19.92 -33.00 -5.88
CA VAL A 530 20.32 -31.76 -6.57
C VAL A 530 21.36 -32.06 -7.64
N TYR A 531 22.41 -32.81 -7.30
CA TYR A 531 23.49 -33.11 -8.23
C TYR A 531 23.07 -34.04 -9.36
N ASP A 532 22.34 -35.11 -9.05
CA ASP A 532 21.86 -36.07 -10.04
C ASP A 532 20.97 -35.38 -11.08
N ASN A 533 20.05 -34.53 -10.62
CA ASN A 533 19.15 -33.76 -11.48
C ASN A 533 19.89 -32.64 -12.20
N TRP A 534 20.85 -31.97 -11.55
CA TRP A 534 21.62 -30.89 -12.19
C TRP A 534 22.53 -31.42 -13.31
N GLU A 535 23.15 -32.60 -13.12
CA GLU A 535 24.00 -33.26 -14.13
C GLU A 535 23.16 -33.81 -15.28
N ASN A 536 21.98 -34.36 -14.97
CA ASN A 536 21.08 -34.92 -15.96
C ASN A 536 19.73 -34.18 -15.91
N PRO A 537 19.67 -32.92 -16.38
CA PRO A 537 18.49 -32.08 -16.26
C PRO A 537 17.31 -32.70 -16.99
N LYS A 538 16.33 -33.15 -16.21
CA LYS A 538 15.00 -33.50 -16.68
C LYS A 538 14.10 -32.28 -16.55
N ASP A 539 13.10 -32.20 -17.42
CA ASP A 539 12.05 -31.19 -17.33
C ASP A 539 11.14 -31.56 -16.13
N ALA A 540 11.56 -31.14 -14.94
CA ALA A 540 10.93 -31.44 -13.68
C ALA A 540 10.30 -30.16 -13.12
N LYS A 541 9.03 -30.26 -12.68
CA LYS A 541 8.25 -29.13 -12.15
C LYS A 541 8.91 -28.42 -10.96
N HIS A 542 9.80 -29.11 -10.24
CA HIS A 542 10.45 -28.62 -9.02
C HIS A 542 11.98 -28.65 -9.11
N PHE A 543 12.53 -28.68 -10.34
CA PHE A 543 13.97 -28.74 -10.59
C PHE A 543 14.74 -27.71 -9.71
N PRO A 544 15.91 -28.06 -9.12
CA PRO A 544 16.63 -29.33 -9.20
C PRO A 544 16.09 -30.42 -8.27
N CYS A 545 15.00 -30.17 -7.54
CA CYS A 545 14.32 -31.17 -6.72
C CYS A 545 13.22 -31.91 -7.52
N ASN A 546 12.71 -33.01 -6.95
CA ASN A 546 11.56 -33.75 -7.49
C ASN A 546 10.23 -33.35 -6.87
#